data_AF-B4D331-F1
#
_entry.id   AF-B4D331-F1
#
_cell.length_a   1.000
_cell.length_b   1.000
_cell.length_c   1.000
_cell.angle_alpha   90.00
_cell.angle_beta   90.00
_cell.angle_gamma   90.00
#
_symmetry.space_group_name_H-M   'P 1'
#
loop_
_entity.id
_entity.type
_entity.pdbx_description
1 polymer ?
#
loop_
_entity_poly.entity_id
_entity_poly.type
_entity_poly.pdbx_seq_one_letter_code
_entity_poly.pdbx_strand_id
1 'polypeptide(L)'
;MTPTVLTSRPLRLVLAVAAVLGTQAFAQTPTAPAPVRAVPPPGVQIPAGDRAELEAGVIALGKDITVAKHNLASKPDMFALLPDVIIFHKAVDWALKYDEFFDVKQVATAKKLLEMGNQRLSELKAGKPSWNGATGLVPRGYISKIDGSVQPYGMVVPDDFVPSKDITQPGLTKARRLDFWCHGRGEKLSELDFLNQRLTSKGEYTPPGAFVLHLYGRYCCANKFAGEVDLFEALRNAEEHYNIDRSKLVVRGFSMGGASVWQFGTHFAGKWAAINPGAGFGDTKEFMKLGTTPDKPLPPDWEQTLWKWYDSKDYVSNLANTTTVAYSGEIDGQKEAADLMIYSARKEAGTPNPKMGELKVVAPGDGSSKAAEAHVTGTAPGCGDVSRHRPAGAAQDQGRGEAGSGESGGCRGEQAASTLTPRKCISPLIPSSTQRWIGSRSREWTRNGSEPM
;
A
#
# COMPACT_ATOMS: atom_id res chain seq x y z
N MET A 1 -18.23 -101.55 -35.49
CA MET A 1 -18.05 -100.67 -36.66
C MET A 1 -16.83 -99.79 -36.41
N THR A 2 -15.85 -99.88 -37.30
CA THR A 2 -14.73 -98.94 -37.53
C THR A 2 -14.78 -98.62 -39.04
N PRO A 3 -14.38 -97.44 -39.54
CA PRO A 3 -13.08 -96.76 -39.33
C PRO A 3 -13.27 -95.24 -38.99
N THR A 4 -12.31 -94.31 -39.05
CA THR A 4 -10.89 -94.31 -39.48
C THR A 4 -10.07 -93.29 -38.66
N VAL A 5 -8.73 -93.40 -38.70
CA VAL A 5 -7.78 -92.31 -38.39
C VAL A 5 -7.50 -91.51 -39.68
N LEU A 6 -7.34 -90.17 -39.62
CA LEU A 6 -6.19 -89.50 -40.28
C LEU A 6 -5.99 -88.01 -39.90
N THR A 7 -4.70 -87.68 -39.85
CA THR A 7 -4.01 -86.41 -39.62
C THR A 7 -4.27 -85.27 -40.62
N SER A 8 -4.11 -84.01 -40.18
CA SER A 8 -3.24 -83.03 -40.88
C SER A 8 -3.00 -81.71 -40.09
N ARG A 9 -1.78 -81.18 -40.20
CA ARG A 9 -1.37 -79.77 -39.97
C ARG A 9 -1.26 -79.11 -41.37
N PRO A 10 -1.38 -77.77 -41.59
CA PRO A 10 -0.58 -76.77 -40.86
C PRO A 10 -1.17 -75.35 -40.67
N LEU A 11 -0.38 -74.55 -39.94
CA LEU A 11 -0.35 -73.10 -39.82
C LEU A 11 -0.61 -72.32 -41.14
N ARG A 12 -1.61 -71.41 -41.17
CA ARG A 12 -1.58 -70.21 -42.04
C ARG A 12 -2.14 -68.96 -41.36
N LEU A 13 -1.20 -68.09 -41.01
CA LEU A 13 -1.27 -66.65 -40.82
C LEU A 13 -2.40 -65.93 -41.60
N VAL A 14 -3.38 -65.35 -40.90
CA VAL A 14 -4.09 -64.12 -41.31
C VAL A 14 -4.25 -63.24 -40.08
N LEU A 15 -3.23 -62.44 -39.80
CA LEU A 15 -3.24 -61.44 -38.73
C LEU A 15 -2.87 -60.07 -39.32
N ALA A 16 -3.84 -59.43 -39.97
CA ALA A 16 -3.82 -58.02 -40.36
C ALA A 16 -5.22 -57.58 -40.85
N VAL A 17 -5.48 -56.27 -40.79
CA VAL A 17 -6.64 -55.57 -41.41
C VAL A 17 -8.02 -55.79 -40.76
N ALA A 18 -8.16 -55.41 -39.48
CA ALA A 18 -9.47 -55.10 -38.87
C ALA A 18 -9.40 -54.18 -37.61
N ALA A 19 -8.49 -53.21 -37.54
CA ALA A 19 -8.38 -52.32 -36.36
C ALA A 19 -7.69 -50.95 -36.64
N VAL A 20 -8.03 -50.25 -37.73
CA VAL A 20 -7.52 -48.89 -38.00
C VAL A 20 -8.64 -47.94 -38.47
N LEU A 21 -9.71 -47.85 -37.68
CA LEU A 21 -10.70 -46.76 -37.77
C LEU A 21 -11.22 -46.44 -36.36
N GLY A 22 -11.12 -45.18 -35.94
CA GLY A 22 -12.01 -44.68 -34.88
C GLY A 22 -11.44 -44.31 -33.51
N THR A 23 -10.20 -43.83 -33.37
CA THR A 23 -9.84 -42.89 -32.27
C THR A 23 -8.79 -41.87 -32.72
N GLN A 24 -9.19 -40.96 -33.62
CA GLN A 24 -8.53 -39.66 -33.73
C GLN A 24 -8.90 -38.84 -32.49
N ALA A 25 -8.25 -39.14 -31.36
CA ALA A 25 -8.22 -38.22 -30.25
C ALA A 25 -7.50 -36.97 -30.76
N PHE A 26 -8.26 -35.89 -30.98
CA PHE A 26 -7.68 -34.57 -31.15
C PHE A 26 -6.94 -34.25 -29.84
N ALA A 27 -5.65 -34.53 -29.82
CA ALA A 27 -4.74 -33.93 -28.87
C ALA A 27 -4.81 -32.43 -29.14
N GLN A 28 -5.66 -31.74 -28.39
CA GLN A 28 -5.61 -30.29 -28.29
C GLN A 28 -4.21 -29.98 -27.78
N THR A 29 -3.33 -29.56 -28.70
CA THR A 29 -2.05 -28.96 -28.34
C THR A 29 -2.36 -27.88 -27.31
N PRO A 30 -1.81 -27.93 -26.09
CA PRO A 30 -2.07 -26.92 -25.09
C PRO A 30 -1.77 -25.57 -25.73
N THR A 31 -2.80 -24.73 -25.85
CA THR A 31 -2.66 -23.41 -26.46
C THR A 31 -1.56 -22.71 -25.70
N ALA A 32 -0.47 -22.33 -26.39
CA ALA A 32 0.68 -21.72 -25.74
C ALA A 32 0.17 -20.56 -24.86
N PRO A 33 0.55 -20.49 -23.57
CA PRO A 33 0.00 -19.49 -22.67
C PRO A 33 0.21 -18.12 -23.29
N ALA A 34 -0.87 -17.34 -23.38
CA ALA A 34 -0.84 -16.03 -24.02
C ALA A 34 0.32 -15.20 -23.42
N PRO A 35 1.12 -14.51 -24.25
CA PRO A 35 2.34 -13.85 -23.79
C PRO A 35 2.01 -12.92 -22.62
N VAL A 36 2.61 -13.18 -21.47
CA VAL A 36 2.37 -12.41 -20.24
C VAL A 36 2.81 -10.98 -20.51
N ARG A 37 1.85 -10.05 -20.45
CA ARG A 37 2.11 -8.62 -20.67
C ARG A 37 3.14 -8.14 -19.63
N ALA A 38 4.23 -7.56 -20.10
CA ALA A 38 5.22 -6.92 -19.25
C ALA A 38 4.58 -5.81 -18.39
N VAL A 39 4.96 -5.77 -17.11
CA VAL A 39 4.60 -4.73 -16.14
C VAL A 39 5.88 -4.35 -15.39
N PRO A 40 6.43 -3.13 -15.53
CA PRO A 40 5.97 -2.06 -16.42
C PRO A 40 5.99 -2.45 -17.92
N PRO A 41 5.24 -1.75 -18.79
CA PRO A 41 5.46 -1.84 -20.24
C PRO A 41 6.86 -1.31 -20.60
N PRO A 42 7.39 -1.61 -21.80
CA PRO A 42 8.64 -0.99 -22.28
C PRO A 42 8.59 0.54 -22.30
N GLY A 43 9.76 1.16 -22.23
CA GLY A 43 9.92 2.60 -22.27
C GLY A 43 9.64 3.22 -23.64
N VAL A 44 9.63 4.55 -23.66
CA VAL A 44 9.64 5.36 -24.87
C VAL A 44 11.05 5.85 -25.15
N GLN A 45 11.44 5.86 -26.42
CA GLN A 45 12.72 6.42 -26.82
C GLN A 45 12.73 7.94 -26.60
N ILE A 46 13.70 8.41 -25.83
CA ILE A 46 13.98 9.83 -25.61
C ILE A 46 15.03 10.32 -26.63
N PRO A 47 15.10 11.63 -26.93
CA PRO A 47 16.07 12.16 -27.89
C PRO A 47 17.52 11.84 -27.50
N ALA A 48 18.36 11.47 -28.47
CA ALA A 48 19.73 11.01 -28.21
C ALA A 48 20.60 12.06 -27.49
N GLY A 49 20.40 13.35 -27.78
CA GLY A 49 21.08 14.44 -27.08
C GLY A 49 20.67 14.54 -25.60
N ASP A 50 19.37 14.44 -25.32
CA ASP A 50 18.85 14.42 -23.95
C ASP A 50 19.33 13.19 -23.16
N ARG A 51 19.36 12.02 -23.82
CA ARG A 51 19.92 10.79 -23.22
C ARG A 51 21.39 10.98 -22.83
N ALA A 52 22.22 11.47 -23.74
CA ALA A 52 23.65 11.69 -23.48
C ALA A 52 23.88 12.75 -22.37
N GLU A 53 23.06 13.80 -22.31
CA GLU A 53 23.11 14.81 -21.24
C GLU A 53 22.76 14.20 -19.88
N LEU A 54 21.69 13.40 -19.80
CA LEU A 54 21.26 12.74 -18.57
C LEU A 54 22.28 11.68 -18.10
N GLU A 55 22.83 10.89 -19.03
CA GLU A 55 23.87 9.89 -18.74
C GLU A 55 25.15 10.58 -18.18
N ALA A 56 25.60 11.68 -18.80
CA ALA A 56 26.72 12.47 -18.30
C ALA A 56 26.44 13.06 -16.90
N GLY A 57 25.22 13.58 -16.67
CA GLY A 57 24.80 14.14 -15.39
C GLY A 57 24.70 13.10 -14.26
N VAL A 58 24.20 11.89 -14.57
CA VAL A 58 24.22 10.75 -13.65
C VAL A 58 25.65 10.36 -13.28
N ILE A 59 26.53 10.18 -14.27
CA ILE A 59 27.95 9.81 -14.04
C ILE A 59 28.64 10.86 -13.15
N ALA A 60 28.43 12.16 -13.43
CA ALA A 60 29.01 13.24 -12.65
C ALA A 60 28.52 13.23 -11.19
N LEU A 61 27.20 13.19 -10.98
CA LEU A 61 26.61 13.18 -9.64
C LEU A 61 26.95 11.90 -8.85
N GLY A 62 27.02 10.74 -9.50
CA GLY A 62 27.37 9.46 -8.87
C GLY A 62 28.82 9.42 -8.37
N LYS A 63 29.76 9.98 -9.15
CA LYS A 63 31.14 10.19 -8.72
C LYS A 63 31.20 11.08 -7.48
N ASP A 64 30.45 12.18 -7.50
CA ASP A 64 30.44 13.18 -6.44
C ASP A 64 29.77 12.68 -5.15
N ILE A 65 28.72 11.85 -5.25
CA ILE A 65 28.11 11.10 -4.15
C ILE A 65 29.14 10.13 -3.53
N THR A 66 29.92 9.44 -4.37
CA THR A 66 30.95 8.49 -3.90
C THR A 66 32.02 9.22 -3.09
N VAL A 67 32.52 10.37 -3.57
CA VAL A 67 33.46 11.23 -2.84
C VAL A 67 32.84 11.73 -1.53
N ALA A 68 31.58 12.18 -1.54
CA ALA A 68 30.89 12.64 -0.34
C ALA A 68 30.71 11.52 0.70
N LYS A 69 30.42 10.28 0.28
CA LYS A 69 30.32 9.12 1.18
C LYS A 69 31.61 8.90 1.98
N HIS A 70 32.78 9.05 1.36
CA HIS A 70 34.06 8.99 2.07
C HIS A 70 34.29 10.22 2.96
N ASN A 71 34.07 11.43 2.45
CA ASN A 71 34.34 12.68 3.17
C ASN A 71 33.41 12.93 4.37
N LEU A 72 32.20 12.35 4.36
CA LEU A 72 31.22 12.46 5.44
C LEU A 72 31.32 11.32 6.46
N ALA A 73 32.20 10.33 6.27
CA ALA A 73 32.29 9.16 7.16
C ALA A 73 32.62 9.52 8.64
N SER A 74 33.29 10.66 8.87
CA SER A 74 33.56 11.21 10.21
C SER A 74 32.49 12.19 10.74
N LYS A 75 31.40 12.41 9.99
CA LYS A 75 30.31 13.35 10.30
C LYS A 75 28.96 12.63 10.29
N PRO A 76 28.63 11.82 11.32
CA PRO A 76 27.47 10.92 11.31
C PRO A 76 26.14 11.64 10.99
N ASP A 77 25.86 12.79 11.60
CA ASP A 77 24.66 13.60 11.33
C ASP A 77 24.48 13.98 9.84
N MET A 78 25.59 14.22 9.12
CA MET A 78 25.55 14.56 7.69
C MET A 78 25.55 13.30 6.82
N PHE A 79 26.27 12.26 7.23
CA PHE A 79 26.26 10.96 6.55
C PHE A 79 24.85 10.35 6.52
N ALA A 80 24.10 10.47 7.63
CA ALA A 80 22.71 10.02 7.74
C ALA A 80 21.75 10.69 6.74
N LEU A 81 22.09 11.89 6.24
CA LEU A 81 21.30 12.64 5.25
C LEU A 81 21.75 12.38 3.80
N LEU A 82 22.80 11.58 3.57
CA LEU A 82 23.23 11.24 2.20
C LEU A 82 22.15 10.51 1.37
N PRO A 83 21.26 9.66 1.94
CA PRO A 83 20.13 9.08 1.22
C PRO A 83 19.18 10.13 0.62
N ASP A 84 19.01 11.29 1.25
CA ASP A 84 18.20 12.41 0.74
C ASP A 84 18.77 13.03 -0.55
N VAL A 85 20.05 12.76 -0.87
CA VAL A 85 20.70 13.08 -2.15
C VAL A 85 20.55 11.92 -3.13
N ILE A 86 20.83 10.69 -2.67
CA ILE A 86 20.93 9.50 -3.53
C ILE A 86 19.61 9.20 -4.25
N ILE A 87 18.45 9.46 -3.64
CA ILE A 87 17.13 9.29 -4.28
C ILE A 87 17.05 9.99 -5.66
N PHE A 88 17.60 11.20 -5.79
CA PHE A 88 17.53 11.98 -7.02
C PHE A 88 18.41 11.41 -8.13
N HIS A 89 19.64 11.02 -7.79
CA HIS A 89 20.55 10.34 -8.70
C HIS A 89 19.93 9.01 -9.16
N LYS A 90 19.53 8.16 -8.20
CA LYS A 90 19.03 6.81 -8.43
C LYS A 90 17.79 6.81 -9.33
N ALA A 91 16.86 7.73 -9.12
CA ALA A 91 15.66 7.85 -9.95
C ALA A 91 15.96 8.07 -11.44
N VAL A 92 17.02 8.83 -11.76
CA VAL A 92 17.42 9.10 -13.15
C VAL A 92 18.31 7.99 -13.72
N ASP A 93 19.25 7.47 -12.92
CA ASP A 93 20.08 6.31 -13.25
C ASP A 93 19.22 5.09 -13.61
N TRP A 94 18.22 4.77 -12.79
CA TRP A 94 17.32 3.64 -13.02
C TRP A 94 16.42 3.85 -14.23
N ALA A 95 15.88 5.05 -14.44
CA ALA A 95 15.09 5.37 -15.62
C ALA A 95 15.89 5.21 -16.94
N LEU A 96 17.17 5.58 -16.95
CA LEU A 96 18.05 5.37 -18.11
C LEU A 96 18.43 3.89 -18.30
N LYS A 97 18.76 3.20 -17.20
CA LYS A 97 19.33 1.85 -17.17
C LYS A 97 18.30 0.74 -17.43
N TYR A 98 17.06 0.92 -16.97
CA TYR A 98 15.98 -0.06 -17.07
C TYR A 98 14.89 0.34 -18.08
N ASP A 99 15.13 1.39 -18.88
CA ASP A 99 14.20 1.92 -19.89
C ASP A 99 12.83 2.33 -19.30
N GLU A 100 12.83 3.01 -18.15
CA GLU A 100 11.63 3.42 -17.41
C GLU A 100 11.19 4.87 -17.68
N PHE A 101 11.56 5.43 -18.83
CA PHE A 101 10.92 6.62 -19.37
C PHE A 101 9.63 6.22 -20.07
N PHE A 102 8.48 6.69 -19.60
CA PHE A 102 7.15 6.29 -20.11
C PHE A 102 6.36 7.42 -20.82
N ASP A 103 6.88 8.65 -20.78
CA ASP A 103 6.49 9.83 -21.57
C ASP A 103 7.77 10.67 -21.80
N VAL A 104 8.00 11.19 -23.01
CA VAL A 104 9.18 12.02 -23.34
C VAL A 104 9.28 13.27 -22.44
N LYS A 105 8.16 13.78 -21.91
CA LYS A 105 8.15 14.89 -20.92
C LYS A 105 8.91 14.56 -19.64
N GLN A 106 9.10 13.29 -19.30
CA GLN A 106 9.89 12.87 -18.15
C GLN A 106 11.39 13.20 -18.31
N VAL A 107 11.88 13.54 -19.52
CA VAL A 107 13.23 14.11 -19.71
C VAL A 107 13.41 15.41 -18.91
N ALA A 108 12.46 16.34 -18.98
CA ALA A 108 12.54 17.59 -18.23
C ALA A 108 12.48 17.35 -16.71
N THR A 109 11.75 16.30 -16.30
CA THR A 109 11.73 15.83 -14.90
C THR A 109 13.10 15.29 -14.50
N ALA A 110 13.72 14.43 -15.32
CA ALA A 110 15.04 13.86 -15.06
C ALA A 110 16.11 14.95 -14.87
N LYS A 111 16.15 15.95 -15.76
CA LYS A 111 17.09 17.09 -15.65
C LYS A 111 16.90 17.84 -14.32
N LYS A 112 15.65 18.13 -13.94
CA LYS A 112 15.31 18.77 -12.66
C LYS A 112 15.71 17.90 -11.45
N LEU A 113 15.52 16.58 -11.50
CA LEU A 113 15.95 15.70 -10.40
C LEU A 113 17.49 15.71 -10.26
N LEU A 114 18.25 15.67 -11.36
CA LEU A 114 19.71 15.81 -11.31
C LEU A 114 20.16 17.16 -10.75
N GLU A 115 19.50 18.25 -11.12
CA GLU A 115 19.75 19.58 -10.55
C GLU A 115 19.53 19.59 -9.03
N MET A 116 18.39 19.07 -8.57
CA MET A 116 18.07 18.96 -7.13
C MET A 116 19.04 18.04 -6.38
N GLY A 117 19.51 16.96 -7.01
CA GLY A 117 20.53 16.07 -6.45
C GLY A 117 21.86 16.79 -6.25
N ASN A 118 22.32 17.56 -7.26
CA ASN A 118 23.52 18.39 -7.16
C ASN A 118 23.38 19.50 -6.11
N GLN A 119 22.23 20.17 -6.05
CA GLN A 119 21.94 21.19 -5.04
C GLN A 119 22.01 20.60 -3.63
N ARG A 120 21.26 19.52 -3.35
CA ARG A 120 21.28 18.89 -2.02
C ARG A 120 22.67 18.38 -1.64
N LEU A 121 23.44 17.87 -2.59
CA LEU A 121 24.81 17.44 -2.34
C LEU A 121 25.74 18.62 -1.98
N SER A 122 25.58 19.77 -2.64
CA SER A 122 26.31 21.00 -2.32
C SER A 122 25.97 21.51 -0.91
N GLU A 123 24.68 21.58 -0.59
CA GLU A 123 24.18 21.93 0.75
C GLU A 123 24.69 20.98 1.84
N LEU A 124 24.73 19.66 1.55
CA LEU A 124 25.24 18.65 2.48
C LEU A 124 26.75 18.78 2.71
N LYS A 125 27.53 19.01 1.65
CA LYS A 125 28.97 19.30 1.74
C LYS A 125 29.23 20.59 2.56
N ALA A 126 28.37 21.59 2.42
CA ALA A 126 28.41 22.84 3.18
C ALA A 126 27.89 22.72 4.63
N GLY A 127 27.32 21.58 5.03
CA GLY A 127 26.72 21.38 6.36
C GLY A 127 25.43 22.16 6.60
N LYS A 128 24.73 22.57 5.54
CA LYS A 128 23.51 23.39 5.58
C LYS A 128 22.36 22.77 4.76
N PRO A 129 21.93 21.53 5.06
CA PRO A 129 20.84 20.86 4.35
C PRO A 129 19.50 21.60 4.53
N SER A 130 19.06 22.35 3.51
CA SER A 130 17.90 23.24 3.61
C SER A 130 16.58 22.48 3.87
N TRP A 131 16.48 21.24 3.39
CA TRP A 131 15.29 20.41 3.51
C TRP A 131 14.99 19.94 4.95
N ASN A 132 15.96 20.02 5.86
CA ASN A 132 15.69 19.81 7.30
C ASN A 132 14.89 20.97 7.90
N GLY A 133 14.91 22.14 7.25
CA GLY A 133 14.14 23.33 7.65
C GLY A 133 12.84 23.54 6.87
N ALA A 134 12.57 22.72 5.85
CA ALA A 134 11.51 22.99 4.88
C ALA A 134 10.12 22.52 5.34
N THR A 135 9.11 23.34 5.03
CA THR A 135 7.69 22.97 5.10
C THR A 135 7.15 22.65 3.71
N GLY A 136 5.91 22.17 3.61
CA GLY A 136 5.29 21.77 2.35
C GLY A 136 5.84 20.44 1.83
N LEU A 137 6.25 20.40 0.56
CA LEU A 137 6.63 19.16 -0.14
C LEU A 137 8.11 18.84 0.04
N VAL A 138 8.41 17.79 0.81
CA VAL A 138 9.79 17.39 1.13
C VAL A 138 10.01 15.91 0.81
N PRO A 139 10.57 15.57 -0.37
CA PRO A 139 11.04 14.22 -0.65
C PRO A 139 12.23 13.88 0.24
N ARG A 140 12.23 12.66 0.78
CA ARG A 140 13.24 12.12 1.71
C ARG A 140 13.68 10.72 1.27
N GLY A 141 14.84 10.27 1.75
CA GLY A 141 15.38 8.94 1.47
C GLY A 141 15.85 8.22 2.72
N TYR A 142 15.76 6.89 2.72
CA TYR A 142 16.36 6.02 3.74
C TYR A 142 17.08 4.85 3.08
N ILE A 143 18.00 4.19 3.81
CA ILE A 143 18.63 2.93 3.37
C ILE A 143 17.78 1.78 3.90
N SER A 144 17.25 0.93 3.02
CA SER A 144 16.48 -0.24 3.43
C SER A 144 17.38 -1.35 3.95
N LYS A 145 17.01 -1.97 5.07
CA LYS A 145 17.74 -3.11 5.64
C LYS A 145 17.58 -4.41 4.86
N ILE A 146 16.67 -4.46 3.88
CA ILE A 146 16.39 -5.66 3.07
C ILE A 146 17.57 -5.94 2.13
N ASP A 147 18.00 -4.92 1.40
CA ASP A 147 18.91 -5.03 0.26
C ASP A 147 20.01 -3.95 0.26
N GLY A 148 20.03 -3.06 1.26
CA GLY A 148 20.95 -1.93 1.32
C GLY A 148 20.68 -0.84 0.29
N SER A 149 19.57 -0.92 -0.45
CA SER A 149 19.19 0.09 -1.44
C SER A 149 18.65 1.35 -0.75
N VAL A 150 18.88 2.52 -1.36
CA VAL A 150 18.19 3.74 -0.95
C VAL A 150 16.78 3.74 -1.52
N GLN A 151 15.78 4.04 -0.69
CA GLN A 151 14.36 4.08 -1.04
C GLN A 151 13.77 5.47 -0.76
N PRO A 152 12.93 6.02 -1.66
CA PRO A 152 12.31 7.33 -1.47
C PRO A 152 11.00 7.26 -0.68
N TYR A 153 10.70 8.34 0.04
CA TYR A 153 9.35 8.66 0.52
C TYR A 153 9.11 10.17 0.39
N GLY A 154 7.84 10.60 0.37
CA GLY A 154 7.48 12.02 0.31
C GLY A 154 6.79 12.47 1.57
N MET A 155 7.32 13.51 2.22
CA MET A 155 6.63 14.19 3.31
C MET A 155 5.83 15.38 2.78
N VAL A 156 4.60 15.52 3.27
CA VAL A 156 3.94 16.82 3.39
C VAL A 156 4.12 17.28 4.83
N VAL A 157 4.94 18.31 5.00
CA VAL A 157 5.22 18.98 6.27
C VAL A 157 4.23 20.15 6.40
N PRO A 158 3.47 20.28 7.50
CA PRO A 158 2.47 21.34 7.61
C PRO A 158 3.15 22.71 7.71
N ASP A 159 2.48 23.76 7.20
CA ASP A 159 3.08 25.09 7.00
C ASP A 159 3.42 25.78 8.34
N ASP A 160 2.80 25.36 9.45
CA ASP A 160 3.07 25.78 10.84
C ASP A 160 4.10 24.88 11.57
N PHE A 161 4.77 23.96 10.86
CA PHE A 161 5.89 23.21 11.43
C PHE A 161 7.11 24.10 11.58
N VAL A 162 7.61 24.22 12.80
CA VAL A 162 8.85 24.93 13.11
C VAL A 162 9.92 23.87 13.43
N PRO A 163 10.98 23.75 12.62
CA PRO A 163 12.07 22.82 12.87
C PRO A 163 12.84 23.19 14.14
N SER A 164 12.86 22.30 15.13
CA SER A 164 13.69 22.45 16.32
C SER A 164 14.21 21.09 16.79
N LYS A 165 15.53 20.99 17.06
CA LYS A 165 16.12 19.89 17.83
C LYS A 165 15.97 20.10 19.35
N ASP A 166 15.58 21.30 19.78
CA ASP A 166 15.41 21.66 21.18
C ASP A 166 13.97 21.37 21.62
N ILE A 167 13.81 20.23 22.29
CA ILE A 167 12.54 19.76 22.85
C ILE A 167 12.10 20.50 24.12
N THR A 168 12.80 21.56 24.54
CA THR A 168 12.48 22.31 25.77
C THR A 168 11.67 23.58 25.53
N GLN A 169 11.54 24.04 24.27
CA GLN A 169 10.85 25.29 23.95
C GLN A 169 9.31 25.16 23.97
N PRO A 170 8.58 25.96 24.77
CA PRO A 170 7.12 25.88 24.87
C PRO A 170 6.42 26.08 23.52
N GLY A 171 5.47 25.19 23.19
CA GLY A 171 4.72 25.19 21.92
C GLY A 171 5.37 24.39 20.79
N LEU A 172 6.69 24.18 20.84
CA LEU A 172 7.47 23.43 19.83
C LEU A 172 7.56 21.91 20.16
N THR A 173 7.19 21.53 21.37
CA THR A 173 7.28 20.16 21.91
C THR A 173 6.17 19.21 21.46
N LYS A 174 5.10 19.72 20.83
CA LYS A 174 3.88 18.94 20.58
C LYS A 174 4.10 17.96 19.43
N ALA A 175 4.33 16.69 19.78
CA ALA A 175 4.32 15.58 18.85
C ALA A 175 3.01 15.61 18.02
N ARG A 176 3.13 15.53 16.70
CA ARG A 176 2.02 15.74 15.75
C ARG A 176 1.55 14.42 15.14
N ARG A 177 0.29 14.40 14.72
CA ARG A 177 -0.32 13.30 13.95
C ARG A 177 0.42 13.08 12.63
N LEU A 178 0.54 11.82 12.23
CA LEU A 178 1.07 11.41 10.93
C LEU A 178 0.05 10.53 10.19
N ASP A 179 -0.34 10.95 8.99
CA ASP A 179 -1.12 10.13 8.07
C ASP A 179 -0.21 9.49 7.00
N PHE A 180 -0.24 8.17 6.86
CA PHE A 180 0.39 7.45 5.75
C PHE A 180 -0.56 7.40 4.55
N TRP A 181 -0.04 7.64 3.36
CA TRP A 181 -0.72 7.38 2.08
C TRP A 181 -0.05 6.24 1.32
N CYS A 182 -0.78 5.16 1.14
CA CYS A 182 -0.46 4.08 0.21
C CYS A 182 -1.11 4.36 -1.15
N HIS A 183 -0.31 4.42 -2.21
CA HIS A 183 -0.81 4.77 -3.55
C HIS A 183 -1.55 3.61 -4.24
N GLY A 184 -2.40 3.96 -5.22
CA GLY A 184 -3.02 2.98 -6.12
C GLY A 184 -2.03 2.31 -7.08
N ARG A 185 -2.49 1.33 -7.87
CA ARG A 185 -1.64 0.65 -8.86
C ARG A 185 -1.23 1.63 -9.95
N GLY A 186 0.07 1.85 -10.14
CA GLY A 186 0.62 2.69 -11.19
C GLY A 186 1.69 1.93 -11.96
N GLU A 187 1.32 1.28 -13.06
CA GLU A 187 2.24 0.44 -13.87
C GLU A 187 3.34 1.21 -14.63
N LYS A 188 3.49 2.50 -14.32
CA LYS A 188 4.49 3.43 -14.85
C LYS A 188 5.10 4.30 -13.74
N LEU A 189 4.78 4.01 -12.48
CA LEU A 189 5.26 4.76 -11.31
C LEU A 189 6.69 4.32 -10.96
N SER A 190 7.67 4.73 -11.77
CA SER A 190 9.09 4.62 -11.41
C SER A 190 9.45 5.59 -10.28
N GLU A 191 10.65 5.45 -9.71
CA GLU A 191 11.13 6.38 -8.68
C GLU A 191 11.23 7.82 -9.20
N LEU A 192 11.44 8.00 -10.50
CA LEU A 192 11.43 9.31 -11.18
C LEU A 192 10.03 9.94 -11.16
N ASP A 193 9.00 9.17 -11.51
CA ASP A 193 7.62 9.67 -11.51
C ASP A 193 7.10 9.90 -10.08
N PHE A 194 7.46 9.00 -9.15
CA PHE A 194 7.17 9.16 -7.73
C PHE A 194 7.78 10.46 -7.18
N LEU A 195 9.09 10.69 -7.36
CA LEU A 195 9.73 11.92 -6.87
C LEU A 195 9.14 13.18 -7.52
N ASN A 196 8.81 13.15 -8.81
CA ASN A 196 8.11 14.25 -9.47
C ASN A 196 6.75 14.55 -8.81
N GLN A 197 5.95 13.52 -8.53
CA GLN A 197 4.68 13.66 -7.83
C GLN A 197 4.89 14.22 -6.41
N ARG A 198 5.93 13.76 -5.69
CA ARG A 198 6.29 14.26 -4.36
C ARG A 198 6.83 15.70 -4.35
N LEU A 199 7.22 16.24 -5.51
CA LEU A 199 7.66 17.64 -5.69
C LEU A 199 6.55 18.58 -6.20
N THR A 200 5.43 18.04 -6.67
CA THR A 200 4.38 18.81 -7.37
C THR A 200 2.98 18.64 -6.79
N SER A 201 2.73 17.61 -5.97
CA SER A 201 1.42 17.32 -5.39
C SER A 201 1.46 17.07 -3.88
N LYS A 202 0.59 17.78 -3.15
CA LYS A 202 0.26 17.50 -1.74
C LYS A 202 -0.52 16.17 -1.56
N GLY A 203 -1.07 15.61 -2.65
CA GLY A 203 -1.92 14.41 -2.64
C GLY A 203 -3.36 14.68 -2.23
N GLU A 204 -4.12 13.61 -2.00
CA GLU A 204 -5.59 13.67 -1.79
C GLU A 204 -6.03 14.39 -0.51
N TYR A 205 -5.15 14.54 0.49
CA TYR A 205 -5.46 15.19 1.75
C TYR A 205 -4.23 15.82 2.40
N THR A 206 -4.46 16.90 3.16
CA THR A 206 -3.50 17.49 4.08
C THR A 206 -4.22 18.01 5.33
N PRO A 207 -4.48 17.15 6.34
CA PRO A 207 -5.13 17.57 7.57
C PRO A 207 -4.37 18.72 8.25
N PRO A 208 -5.03 19.79 8.70
CA PRO A 208 -4.36 20.93 9.33
C PRO A 208 -3.46 20.51 10.50
N GLY A 209 -2.20 20.97 10.48
CA GLY A 209 -1.21 20.66 11.52
C GLY A 209 -0.74 19.20 11.61
N ALA A 210 -1.07 18.35 10.63
CA ALA A 210 -0.59 16.97 10.56
C ALA A 210 0.49 16.80 9.49
N PHE A 211 1.35 15.80 9.67
CA PHE A 211 2.24 15.32 8.62
C PHE A 211 1.49 14.33 7.71
N VAL A 212 1.88 14.27 6.43
CA VAL A 212 1.49 13.18 5.53
C VAL A 212 2.73 12.50 4.94
N LEU A 213 2.87 11.18 5.11
CA LEU A 213 3.93 10.38 4.51
C LEU A 213 3.37 9.58 3.33
N HIS A 214 3.76 9.98 2.13
CA HIS A 214 3.49 9.25 0.89
C HIS A 214 4.60 8.22 0.69
N LEU A 215 4.23 6.94 0.70
CA LEU A 215 5.16 5.81 0.69
C LEU A 215 5.33 5.26 -0.74
N TYR A 216 6.57 5.08 -1.21
CA TYR A 216 6.83 4.40 -2.50
C TYR A 216 6.68 2.87 -2.40
N GLY A 217 7.10 2.28 -1.28
CA GLY A 217 6.68 0.94 -0.85
C GLY A 217 6.90 -0.20 -1.85
N ARG A 218 8.02 -0.16 -2.59
CA ARG A 218 8.36 -1.08 -3.69
C ARG A 218 7.25 -1.23 -4.75
N TYR A 219 6.90 -0.14 -5.41
CA TYR A 219 6.11 -0.15 -6.66
C TYR A 219 4.74 -0.82 -6.50
N CYS A 220 4.31 -1.67 -7.45
CA CYS A 220 2.95 -2.22 -7.52
C CYS A 220 2.73 -3.52 -6.72
N CYS A 221 3.19 -3.58 -5.46
CA CYS A 221 3.07 -4.77 -4.61
C CYS A 221 1.96 -4.70 -3.53
N ALA A 222 1.10 -3.68 -3.54
CA ALA A 222 0.13 -3.40 -2.45
C ALA A 222 0.78 -3.34 -1.06
N ASN A 223 2.01 -2.80 -1.01
CA ASN A 223 2.87 -2.76 0.17
C ASN A 223 3.06 -4.12 0.88
N LYS A 224 2.90 -5.26 0.20
CA LYS A 224 3.16 -6.58 0.77
C LYS A 224 4.68 -6.84 0.83
N PHE A 225 5.11 -7.75 1.70
CA PHE A 225 6.51 -8.17 1.85
C PHE A 225 7.47 -6.97 2.06
N ALA A 226 8.32 -6.64 1.07
CA ALA A 226 9.26 -5.54 1.17
C ALA A 226 8.58 -4.18 1.38
N GLY A 227 7.41 -3.97 0.77
CA GLY A 227 6.63 -2.73 0.95
C GLY A 227 6.04 -2.55 2.35
N GLU A 228 5.94 -3.63 3.15
CA GLU A 228 5.46 -3.61 4.53
C GLU A 228 6.58 -3.12 5.45
N VAL A 229 7.79 -3.65 5.22
CA VAL A 229 9.02 -3.23 5.90
C VAL A 229 9.32 -1.76 5.58
N ASP A 230 9.27 -1.38 4.30
CA ASP A 230 9.50 -0.01 3.81
C ASP A 230 8.64 1.02 4.56
N LEU A 231 7.39 0.72 4.92
CA LEU A 231 6.54 1.63 5.72
C LEU A 231 7.20 1.94 7.08
N PHE A 232 7.67 0.91 7.77
CA PHE A 232 8.29 1.04 9.10
C PHE A 232 9.75 1.51 9.04
N GLU A 233 10.41 1.45 7.88
CA GLU A 233 11.72 2.09 7.67
C GLU A 233 11.55 3.60 7.38
N ALA A 234 10.59 3.96 6.52
CA ALA A 234 10.22 5.35 6.26
C ALA A 234 9.71 6.06 7.51
N LEU A 235 8.86 5.41 8.33
CA LEU A 235 8.44 5.94 9.64
C LEU A 235 9.64 6.21 10.55
N ARG A 236 10.54 5.23 10.73
CA ARG A 236 11.69 5.38 11.62
C ARG A 236 12.60 6.53 11.18
N ASN A 237 12.86 6.67 9.89
CA ASN A 237 13.65 7.79 9.40
C ASN A 237 12.89 9.13 9.54
N ALA A 238 11.58 9.17 9.30
CA ALA A 238 10.78 10.37 9.54
C ALA A 238 10.86 10.82 11.01
N GLU A 239 10.86 9.88 11.97
CA GLU A 239 10.99 10.17 13.41
C GLU A 239 12.36 10.75 13.82
N GLU A 240 13.41 10.58 13.01
CA GLU A 240 14.72 11.22 13.21
C GLU A 240 14.71 12.72 12.86
N HIS A 241 13.65 13.19 12.19
CA HIS A 241 13.55 14.54 11.63
C HIS A 241 12.30 15.31 12.04
N TYR A 242 11.22 14.60 12.38
CA TYR A 242 9.92 15.17 12.69
C TYR A 242 9.39 14.61 14.01
N ASN A 243 8.90 15.49 14.89
CA ASN A 243 8.31 15.10 16.17
C ASN A 243 6.91 14.47 15.95
N ILE A 244 6.89 13.16 15.72
CA ILE A 244 5.70 12.36 15.39
C ILE A 244 5.12 11.71 16.64
N ASP A 245 3.80 11.84 16.81
CA ASP A 245 3.06 11.19 17.88
C ASP A 245 2.63 9.78 17.47
N ARG A 246 3.30 8.77 18.01
CA ARG A 246 2.97 7.35 17.77
C ARG A 246 1.58 6.93 18.25
N SER A 247 0.90 7.70 19.10
CA SER A 247 -0.51 7.47 19.45
C SER A 247 -1.49 8.04 18.42
N LYS A 248 -0.99 8.76 17.40
CA LYS A 248 -1.75 9.42 16.34
C LYS A 248 -1.23 9.07 14.94
N LEU A 249 -0.90 7.80 14.72
CA LEU A 249 -0.63 7.27 13.38
C LEU A 249 -1.94 6.88 12.69
N VAL A 250 -2.15 7.34 11.47
CA VAL A 250 -3.31 6.99 10.63
C VAL A 250 -2.80 6.42 9.31
N VAL A 251 -3.39 5.34 8.80
CA VAL A 251 -2.99 4.77 7.50
C VAL A 251 -4.17 4.76 6.53
N ARG A 252 -3.95 5.31 5.33
CA ARG A 252 -4.96 5.47 4.28
C ARG A 252 -4.39 5.07 2.93
N GLY A 253 -5.26 4.77 1.98
CA GLY A 253 -4.87 4.41 0.62
C GLY A 253 -6.06 4.02 -0.22
N PHE A 254 -5.92 4.06 -1.54
CA PHE A 254 -7.00 3.79 -2.50
C PHE A 254 -6.63 2.69 -3.51
N SER A 255 -7.61 1.86 -3.87
CA SER A 255 -7.46 0.68 -4.73
C SER A 255 -6.36 -0.26 -4.23
N MET A 256 -5.25 -0.43 -4.96
CA MET A 256 -4.07 -1.17 -4.49
C MET A 256 -3.58 -0.67 -3.12
N GLY A 257 -3.60 0.66 -2.90
CA GLY A 257 -3.26 1.26 -1.62
C GLY A 257 -4.29 0.96 -0.53
N GLY A 258 -5.57 0.77 -0.87
CA GLY A 258 -6.59 0.32 0.07
C GLY A 258 -6.35 -1.11 0.52
N ALA A 259 -5.81 -1.97 -0.35
CA ALA A 259 -5.39 -3.32 0.00
C ALA A 259 -4.18 -3.28 0.95
N SER A 260 -3.24 -2.35 0.74
CA SER A 260 -2.20 -2.03 1.71
C SER A 260 -2.78 -1.65 3.07
N VAL A 261 -3.83 -0.83 3.13
CA VAL A 261 -4.46 -0.46 4.42
C VAL A 261 -5.07 -1.66 5.13
N TRP A 262 -5.74 -2.59 4.42
CA TRP A 262 -6.33 -3.78 5.04
C TRP A 262 -5.29 -4.67 5.74
N GLN A 263 -4.15 -4.95 5.11
CA GLN A 263 -3.07 -5.70 5.77
C GLN A 263 -2.48 -4.92 6.96
N PHE A 264 -2.27 -3.60 6.83
CA PHE A 264 -1.64 -2.82 7.89
C PHE A 264 -2.56 -2.74 9.11
N GLY A 265 -3.86 -2.55 8.87
CA GLY A 265 -4.89 -2.56 9.90
C GLY A 265 -5.02 -3.90 10.60
N THR A 266 -5.03 -5.02 9.86
CA THR A 266 -5.25 -6.34 10.47
C THR A 266 -3.99 -6.92 11.12
N HIS A 267 -2.80 -6.74 10.54
CA HIS A 267 -1.55 -7.26 11.12
C HIS A 267 -0.99 -6.39 12.24
N PHE A 268 -1.22 -5.07 12.18
CA PHE A 268 -0.60 -4.10 13.09
C PHE A 268 -1.61 -3.17 13.80
N ALA A 269 -2.85 -3.63 14.00
CA ALA A 269 -3.96 -2.85 14.57
C ALA A 269 -3.55 -1.91 15.72
N GLY A 270 -2.85 -2.42 16.72
CA GLY A 270 -2.39 -1.65 17.90
C GLY A 270 -1.32 -0.58 17.64
N LYS A 271 -0.93 -0.31 16.38
CA LYS A 271 -0.11 0.84 15.98
C LYS A 271 -0.93 2.03 15.49
N TRP A 272 -2.20 1.82 15.13
CA TRP A 272 -3.00 2.80 14.40
C TRP A 272 -4.07 3.42 15.30
N ALA A 273 -4.18 4.75 15.26
CA ALA A 273 -5.34 5.46 15.80
C ALA A 273 -6.58 5.24 14.91
N ALA A 274 -6.35 5.22 13.59
CA ALA A 274 -7.37 4.91 12.61
C ALA A 274 -6.76 4.33 11.32
N ILE A 275 -7.55 3.52 10.62
CA ILE A 275 -7.27 3.03 9.27
C ILE A 275 -8.40 3.44 8.32
N ASN A 276 -8.06 3.73 7.06
CA ASN A 276 -9.01 4.16 6.04
C ASN A 276 -8.76 3.43 4.70
N PRO A 277 -9.19 2.16 4.58
CA PRO A 277 -9.05 1.38 3.36
C PRO A 277 -10.06 1.87 2.31
N GLY A 278 -9.56 2.44 1.22
CA GLY A 278 -10.35 2.89 0.08
C GLY A 278 -10.38 1.87 -1.06
N ALA A 279 -11.54 1.29 -1.37
CA ALA A 279 -11.79 0.44 -2.55
C ALA A 279 -10.70 -0.63 -2.82
N GLY A 280 -10.09 -1.21 -1.78
CA GLY A 280 -8.96 -2.13 -1.92
C GLY A 280 -9.31 -3.55 -1.51
N PHE A 281 -8.71 -4.54 -2.16
CA PHE A 281 -8.96 -5.96 -1.89
C PHE A 281 -8.45 -6.39 -0.51
N GLY A 282 -9.25 -7.19 0.21
CA GLY A 282 -8.91 -7.74 1.54
C GLY A 282 -8.68 -9.26 1.55
N ASP A 283 -8.71 -9.89 0.37
CA ASP A 283 -8.61 -11.33 0.14
C ASP A 283 -8.08 -11.60 -1.28
N THR A 284 -7.44 -12.75 -1.47
CA THR A 284 -6.89 -13.21 -2.74
C THR A 284 -7.93 -13.95 -3.59
N LYS A 285 -8.72 -14.86 -3.00
CA LYS A 285 -9.59 -15.78 -3.75
C LYS A 285 -10.74 -15.07 -4.46
N GLU A 286 -11.55 -14.32 -3.72
CA GLU A 286 -12.76 -13.66 -4.21
C GLU A 286 -12.38 -12.52 -5.18
N PHE A 287 -11.35 -11.73 -4.84
CA PHE A 287 -10.84 -10.65 -5.70
C PHE A 287 -10.39 -11.16 -7.08
N MET A 288 -9.61 -12.26 -7.10
CA MET A 288 -9.16 -12.88 -8.35
C MET A 288 -10.24 -13.74 -9.03
N LYS A 289 -11.32 -14.07 -8.30
CA LYS A 289 -12.41 -14.99 -8.68
C LYS A 289 -11.89 -16.40 -8.97
N LEU A 290 -11.06 -16.93 -8.08
CA LEU A 290 -10.44 -18.25 -8.24
C LEU A 290 -11.41 -19.37 -7.84
N GLY A 291 -11.49 -20.40 -8.68
CA GLY A 291 -12.46 -21.48 -8.60
C GLY A 291 -13.84 -21.16 -9.18
N THR A 292 -14.06 -19.97 -9.78
CA THR A 292 -15.39 -19.63 -10.33
C THR A 292 -15.61 -20.13 -11.75
N THR A 293 -14.54 -20.35 -12.52
CA THR A 293 -14.60 -20.76 -13.94
C THR A 293 -13.40 -21.67 -14.28
N PRO A 294 -13.46 -22.50 -15.35
CA PRO A 294 -12.36 -23.39 -15.73
C PRO A 294 -11.05 -22.67 -16.12
N ASP A 295 -11.13 -21.44 -16.63
CA ASP A 295 -9.98 -20.56 -16.92
C ASP A 295 -9.37 -19.91 -15.65
N LYS A 296 -10.05 -20.05 -14.51
CA LYS A 296 -9.59 -19.57 -13.19
C LYS A 296 -9.62 -20.71 -12.16
N PRO A 297 -8.81 -21.77 -12.33
CA PRO A 297 -8.75 -22.86 -11.36
C PRO A 297 -8.27 -22.35 -9.99
N LEU A 298 -8.60 -23.08 -8.93
CA LEU A 298 -7.87 -22.93 -7.67
C LEU A 298 -6.46 -23.52 -7.85
N PRO A 299 -5.40 -22.83 -7.40
CA PRO A 299 -4.06 -23.41 -7.34
C PRO A 299 -3.96 -24.44 -6.22
N PRO A 300 -2.85 -25.19 -6.12
CA PRO A 300 -2.65 -26.19 -5.07
C PRO A 300 -2.89 -25.67 -3.65
N ASP A 301 -3.36 -26.52 -2.75
CA ASP A 301 -3.75 -26.14 -1.38
C ASP A 301 -2.61 -25.50 -0.56
N TRP A 302 -1.35 -25.80 -0.88
CA TRP A 302 -0.20 -25.15 -0.26
C TRP A 302 -0.10 -23.66 -0.64
N GLU A 303 -0.47 -23.29 -1.87
CA GLU A 303 -0.48 -21.88 -2.31
C GLU A 303 -1.66 -21.14 -1.66
N GLN A 304 -2.85 -21.77 -1.65
CA GLN A 304 -4.02 -21.26 -0.94
C GLN A 304 -3.76 -21.07 0.57
N THR A 305 -2.90 -21.90 1.15
CA THR A 305 -2.47 -21.77 2.55
C THR A 305 -1.54 -20.57 2.76
N LEU A 306 -0.69 -20.23 1.78
CA LEU A 306 0.22 -19.07 1.84
C LEU A 306 -0.51 -17.73 1.68
N TRP A 307 -1.65 -17.68 0.96
CA TRP A 307 -2.45 -16.46 0.84
C TRP A 307 -2.95 -15.92 2.19
N LYS A 308 -3.17 -16.83 3.15
CA LYS A 308 -3.51 -16.48 4.55
C LYS A 308 -2.46 -15.63 5.24
N TRP A 309 -1.27 -15.42 4.67
CA TRP A 309 -0.34 -14.41 5.18
C TRP A 309 -0.83 -12.98 4.93
N TYR A 310 -1.70 -12.72 3.94
CA TYR A 310 -2.19 -11.37 3.62
C TYR A 310 -3.71 -11.28 3.33
N ASP A 311 -4.46 -12.38 3.40
CA ASP A 311 -5.92 -12.38 3.34
C ASP A 311 -6.49 -11.81 4.65
N SER A 312 -6.58 -10.48 4.72
CA SER A 312 -7.02 -9.69 5.87
C SER A 312 -8.36 -10.14 6.48
N LYS A 313 -9.23 -10.76 5.67
CA LYS A 313 -10.50 -11.38 6.12
C LYS A 313 -10.34 -12.44 7.22
N ASP A 314 -9.17 -13.07 7.36
CA ASP A 314 -8.89 -14.12 8.35
C ASP A 314 -8.30 -13.55 9.66
N TYR A 315 -8.13 -12.24 9.74
CA TYR A 315 -7.59 -11.50 10.90
C TYR A 315 -8.49 -10.33 11.33
N VAL A 316 -9.75 -10.33 10.89
CA VAL A 316 -10.63 -9.16 10.99
C VAL A 316 -10.94 -8.76 12.44
N SER A 317 -10.97 -9.70 13.38
CA SER A 317 -11.11 -9.39 14.81
C SER A 317 -10.00 -8.50 15.38
N ASN A 318 -8.80 -8.45 14.75
CA ASN A 318 -7.76 -7.52 15.17
C ASN A 318 -8.19 -6.05 14.99
N LEU A 319 -9.10 -5.75 14.05
CA LEU A 319 -9.61 -4.40 13.82
C LEU A 319 -10.34 -3.81 15.01
N ALA A 320 -10.79 -4.62 15.99
CA ALA A 320 -11.34 -4.12 17.24
C ALA A 320 -10.34 -3.31 18.10
N ASN A 321 -9.05 -3.31 17.74
CA ASN A 321 -8.00 -2.52 18.40
C ASN A 321 -7.69 -1.17 17.71
N THR A 322 -8.43 -0.79 16.65
CA THR A 322 -8.24 0.48 15.91
C THR A 322 -9.57 1.00 15.35
N THR A 323 -9.68 2.29 15.05
CA THR A 323 -10.83 2.82 14.30
C THR A 323 -10.74 2.41 12.84
N THR A 324 -11.78 1.81 12.24
CA THR A 324 -11.79 1.43 10.82
C THR A 324 -12.87 2.18 10.05
N VAL A 325 -12.46 3.01 9.09
CA VAL A 325 -13.36 3.79 8.22
C VAL A 325 -13.16 3.32 6.78
N ALA A 326 -13.91 2.31 6.34
CA ALA A 326 -13.81 1.83 4.96
C ALA A 326 -14.56 2.76 4.00
N TYR A 327 -14.02 2.96 2.79
CA TYR A 327 -14.65 3.78 1.75
C TYR A 327 -14.62 3.05 0.41
N SER A 328 -15.77 2.91 -0.24
CA SER A 328 -15.90 2.40 -1.62
C SER A 328 -17.08 3.10 -2.29
N GLY A 329 -17.02 3.29 -3.61
CA GLY A 329 -18.19 3.72 -4.37
C GLY A 329 -19.26 2.63 -4.39
N GLU A 330 -20.55 3.00 -4.44
CA GLU A 330 -21.66 2.04 -4.34
C GLU A 330 -21.68 1.01 -5.49
N ILE A 331 -21.28 1.45 -6.70
CA ILE A 331 -21.15 0.62 -7.91
C ILE A 331 -19.71 0.12 -8.18
N ASP A 332 -18.75 0.44 -7.30
CA ASP A 332 -17.37 -0.02 -7.47
C ASP A 332 -17.28 -1.51 -7.16
N GLY A 333 -16.77 -2.32 -8.10
CA GLY A 333 -16.56 -3.75 -7.88
C GLY A 333 -15.66 -4.06 -6.68
N GLN A 334 -14.75 -3.15 -6.31
CA GLN A 334 -13.89 -3.32 -5.13
C GLN A 334 -14.62 -3.05 -3.79
N LYS A 335 -15.88 -2.62 -3.80
CA LYS A 335 -16.78 -2.62 -2.62
C LYS A 335 -16.88 -4.00 -1.97
N GLU A 336 -16.83 -5.06 -2.77
CA GLU A 336 -16.85 -6.47 -2.33
C GLU A 336 -15.84 -6.77 -1.21
N ALA A 337 -14.70 -6.07 -1.17
CA ALA A 337 -13.72 -6.25 -0.11
C ALA A 337 -14.20 -5.74 1.27
N ALA A 338 -14.86 -4.58 1.32
CA ALA A 338 -15.43 -4.08 2.57
C ALA A 338 -16.59 -4.98 3.05
N ASP A 339 -17.42 -5.44 2.11
CA ASP A 339 -18.52 -6.37 2.36
C ASP A 339 -18.01 -7.72 2.92
N LEU A 340 -16.93 -8.24 2.36
CA LEU A 340 -16.26 -9.47 2.83
C LEU A 340 -15.65 -9.31 4.24
N MET A 341 -15.04 -8.16 4.54
CA MET A 341 -14.54 -7.87 5.88
C MET A 341 -15.69 -7.80 6.91
N ILE A 342 -16.82 -7.15 6.56
CA ILE A 342 -18.02 -7.12 7.40
C ILE A 342 -18.58 -8.53 7.64
N TYR A 343 -18.67 -9.36 6.59
CA TYR A 343 -19.09 -10.75 6.67
C TYR A 343 -18.23 -11.58 7.63
N SER A 344 -16.89 -11.47 7.51
CA SER A 344 -15.96 -12.18 8.39
C SER A 344 -16.08 -11.71 9.85
N ALA A 345 -16.18 -10.39 10.09
CA ALA A 345 -16.31 -9.85 11.44
C ALA A 345 -17.56 -10.36 12.17
N ARG A 346 -18.67 -10.51 11.44
CA ARG A 346 -19.92 -11.09 11.93
C ARG A 346 -19.82 -12.60 12.16
N LYS A 347 -19.18 -13.31 11.24
CA LYS A 347 -18.95 -14.76 11.35
C LYS A 347 -18.16 -15.08 12.63
N GLU A 348 -17.08 -14.34 12.88
CA GLU A 348 -16.28 -14.46 14.10
C GLU A 348 -17.03 -14.03 15.37
N ALA A 349 -17.94 -13.06 15.26
CA ALA A 349 -18.81 -12.63 16.37
C ALA A 349 -19.96 -13.62 16.66
N GLY A 350 -20.16 -14.66 15.86
CA GLY A 350 -21.29 -15.58 15.97
C GLY A 350 -22.65 -14.95 15.62
N THR A 351 -22.67 -13.75 15.03
CA THR A 351 -23.90 -13.09 14.60
C THR A 351 -24.38 -13.66 13.26
N PRO A 352 -25.70 -13.85 13.04
CA PRO A 352 -26.23 -14.33 11.78
C PRO A 352 -25.76 -13.46 10.60
N ASN A 353 -25.18 -14.10 9.59
CA ASN A 353 -24.76 -13.42 8.38
C ASN A 353 -25.89 -13.42 7.33
N PRO A 354 -26.17 -12.28 6.68
CA PRO A 354 -26.87 -12.30 5.39
C PRO A 354 -26.04 -13.07 4.36
N LYS A 355 -26.66 -13.54 3.28
CA LYS A 355 -25.93 -14.25 2.22
C LYS A 355 -24.93 -13.30 1.55
N MET A 356 -23.80 -13.80 1.08
CA MET A 356 -22.78 -12.97 0.38
C MET A 356 -23.34 -12.18 -0.81
N GLY A 357 -24.41 -12.65 -1.47
CA GLY A 357 -25.10 -11.90 -2.52
C GLY A 357 -25.97 -10.75 -2.01
N GLU A 358 -26.49 -10.84 -0.79
CA GLU A 358 -27.28 -9.80 -0.12
C GLU A 358 -26.34 -8.68 0.42
N LEU A 359 -25.10 -9.02 0.80
CA LEU A 359 -24.06 -8.03 1.12
C LEU A 359 -23.60 -7.20 -0.08
N LYS A 360 -23.84 -7.64 -1.33
CA LYS A 360 -23.65 -6.76 -2.50
C LYS A 360 -24.74 -5.69 -2.61
N VAL A 361 -25.77 -5.77 -1.77
CA VAL A 361 -26.92 -4.87 -1.67
C VAL A 361 -26.97 -4.27 -0.25
N VAL A 362 -25.88 -3.64 0.20
CA VAL A 362 -25.91 -2.91 1.48
C VAL A 362 -26.79 -1.67 1.35
N ALA A 363 -28.03 -1.77 1.82
CA ALA A 363 -28.76 -0.62 2.30
C ALA A 363 -28.06 -0.08 3.58
N PRO A 364 -27.95 1.24 3.79
CA PRO A 364 -27.21 1.78 4.93
C PRO A 364 -27.76 1.32 6.29
N GLY A 365 -26.89 0.74 7.14
CA GLY A 365 -27.13 0.51 8.56
C GLY A 365 -28.11 -0.63 8.90
N ASP A 366 -27.60 -1.86 9.04
CA ASP A 366 -28.38 -3.02 9.47
C ASP A 366 -28.30 -3.32 10.99
N GLY A 367 -28.03 -2.29 11.79
CA GLY A 367 -28.28 -2.29 13.24
C GLY A 367 -27.35 -3.12 14.12
N SER A 368 -26.34 -3.81 13.59
CA SER A 368 -25.34 -4.48 14.43
C SER A 368 -24.33 -3.48 15.01
N SER A 369 -23.99 -3.60 16.30
CA SER A 369 -23.10 -2.64 16.99
C SER A 369 -21.70 -2.52 16.35
N LYS A 370 -21.15 -3.63 15.84
CA LYS A 370 -19.89 -3.62 15.07
C LYS A 370 -20.02 -2.97 13.69
N ALA A 371 -21.20 -2.98 13.06
CA ALA A 371 -21.43 -2.24 11.82
C ALA A 371 -21.64 -0.73 12.08
N ALA A 372 -22.04 -0.33 13.29
CA ALA A 372 -22.07 1.07 13.70
C ALA A 372 -20.65 1.63 13.94
N GLU A 373 -19.71 0.82 14.44
CA GLU A 373 -18.29 1.19 14.57
C GLU A 373 -17.57 1.24 13.21
N ALA A 374 -17.93 0.35 12.29
CA ALA A 374 -17.47 0.38 10.90
C ALA A 374 -18.25 1.44 10.08
N HIS A 375 -17.99 2.73 10.37
CA HIS A 375 -18.55 3.84 9.60
C HIS A 375 -18.08 3.80 8.13
N VAL A 376 -18.85 3.14 7.27
CA VAL A 376 -18.73 3.25 5.82
C VAL A 376 -19.36 4.58 5.40
N THR A 377 -18.58 5.66 5.49
CA THR A 377 -19.03 7.02 5.12
C THR A 377 -19.07 7.18 3.60
N GLY A 378 -20.07 6.56 2.98
CA GLY A 378 -20.43 6.69 1.57
C GLY A 378 -21.59 7.67 1.35
N THR A 379 -21.57 8.84 1.98
CA THR A 379 -22.49 9.94 1.68
C THR A 379 -21.72 11.26 1.56
N ALA A 380 -21.92 11.97 0.45
CA ALA A 380 -21.32 13.28 0.23
C ALA A 380 -21.87 14.32 1.25
N PRO A 381 -21.08 15.32 1.65
CA PRO A 381 -21.56 16.34 2.56
C PRO A 381 -22.57 17.27 1.86
N GLY A 382 -23.85 17.12 2.19
CA GLY A 382 -24.88 18.09 1.84
C GLY A 382 -26.10 17.55 1.07
N CYS A 383 -26.94 16.78 1.75
CA CYS A 383 -28.38 16.83 1.53
C CYS A 383 -29.05 17.03 2.89
N GLY A 384 -29.59 18.22 3.13
CA GLY A 384 -30.37 18.52 4.32
C GLY A 384 -31.70 17.78 4.32
N ASP A 385 -32.28 17.63 5.51
CA ASP A 385 -33.63 17.10 5.70
C ASP A 385 -34.66 17.92 4.90
N VAL A 386 -35.33 17.28 3.95
CA VAL A 386 -36.52 17.80 3.28
C VAL A 386 -37.64 16.76 3.31
N SER A 387 -38.02 16.35 4.52
CA SER A 387 -39.18 15.47 4.78
C SER A 387 -40.41 16.20 5.32
N ARG A 388 -40.67 17.43 4.85
CA ARG A 388 -41.95 18.14 5.08
C ARG A 388 -42.52 18.76 3.80
N HIS A 389 -43.24 17.95 3.04
CA HIS A 389 -44.24 18.44 2.09
C HIS A 389 -45.64 18.41 2.73
N ARG A 390 -46.24 19.60 2.90
CA ARG A 390 -47.68 19.80 2.75
C ARG A 390 -47.88 20.81 1.62
N PRO A 391 -48.87 20.63 0.74
CA PRO A 391 -48.97 21.40 -0.49
C PRO A 391 -49.46 22.83 -0.23
N ALA A 392 -48.96 23.77 -1.03
CA ALA A 392 -49.50 25.12 -1.08
C ALA A 392 -50.79 25.15 -1.91
N GLY A 393 -51.81 25.85 -1.43
CA GLY A 393 -53.06 26.08 -2.13
C GLY A 393 -53.86 27.21 -1.49
N ALA A 394 -54.33 28.14 -2.34
CA ALA A 394 -55.12 29.33 -2.03
C ALA A 394 -54.40 30.48 -1.30
N ALA A 395 -54.75 31.70 -1.71
CA ALA A 395 -54.22 32.97 -1.21
C ALA A 395 -55.34 33.78 -0.52
N GLN A 396 -54.97 34.51 0.53
CA GLN A 396 -55.57 35.75 1.08
C GLN A 396 -54.70 36.14 2.29
N ASP A 397 -54.01 37.28 2.29
CA ASP A 397 -54.48 38.64 2.58
C ASP A 397 -54.37 39.01 4.09
N GLN A 398 -53.96 40.24 4.35
CA GLN A 398 -53.92 40.99 5.63
C GLN A 398 -52.89 40.62 6.73
N GLY A 399 -52.07 41.62 7.10
CA GLY A 399 -52.12 42.13 8.49
C GLY A 399 -50.87 42.07 9.39
N ARG A 400 -50.13 43.18 9.44
CA ARG A 400 -49.55 43.91 10.62
C ARG A 400 -49.03 43.17 11.89
N GLY A 401 -47.96 43.76 12.47
CA GLY A 401 -47.59 43.69 13.91
C GLY A 401 -46.35 42.82 14.17
N GLU A 402 -45.16 43.36 14.47
CA GLU A 402 -44.70 44.07 15.69
C GLU A 402 -44.31 43.17 16.89
N ALA A 403 -42.99 43.20 17.18
CA ALA A 403 -42.34 43.31 18.50
C ALA A 403 -42.45 42.21 19.60
N GLY A 404 -41.35 42.10 20.37
CA GLY A 404 -41.24 41.42 21.68
C GLY A 404 -40.51 40.05 21.61
N SER A 405 -39.35 39.76 22.21
CA SER A 405 -38.64 40.13 23.46
C SER A 405 -38.75 39.06 24.56
N GLY A 406 -37.60 38.61 25.09
CA GLY A 406 -37.49 37.71 26.25
C GLY A 406 -37.63 36.22 25.92
N GLU A 407 -37.09 35.29 26.72
CA GLU A 407 -36.13 35.44 27.83
C GLU A 407 -35.43 34.10 28.14
N SER A 408 -34.51 34.09 29.10
CA SER A 408 -33.66 32.95 29.47
C SER A 408 -34.39 31.74 30.05
N GLY A 409 -33.85 30.53 29.80
CA GLY A 409 -34.19 29.31 30.55
C GLY A 409 -33.09 28.26 30.43
N GLY A 410 -32.25 28.12 31.46
CA GLY A 410 -31.20 27.10 31.51
C GLY A 410 -31.59 25.90 32.38
N CYS A 411 -31.15 24.70 32.01
CA CYS A 411 -31.20 23.51 32.88
C CYS A 411 -29.86 22.77 32.88
N ARG A 412 -29.41 22.39 34.08
CA ARG A 412 -28.29 21.45 34.29
C ARG A 412 -28.84 20.03 34.47
N GLY A 413 -28.07 19.03 34.07
CA GLY A 413 -28.23 17.61 34.40
C GLY A 413 -26.94 16.91 33.97
N GLU A 414 -25.97 16.78 34.87
CA GLU A 414 -25.74 15.62 35.75
C GLU A 414 -24.79 14.59 35.10
N GLN A 415 -23.63 14.42 35.74
CA GLN A 415 -22.59 13.48 35.35
C GLN A 415 -22.74 12.19 36.16
N ALA A 416 -22.75 11.04 35.49
CA ALA A 416 -22.56 9.74 36.13
C ALA A 416 -21.20 9.16 35.71
N ALA A 417 -20.25 9.07 36.65
CA ALA A 417 -18.95 8.46 36.42
C ALA A 417 -18.99 6.97 36.77
N SER A 418 -18.54 6.09 35.87
CA SER A 418 -18.32 4.67 36.16
C SER A 418 -16.81 4.36 36.24
N THR A 419 -16.36 3.96 37.43
CA THR A 419 -14.98 3.56 37.69
C THR A 419 -14.70 2.16 37.15
N LEU A 420 -13.74 2.02 36.23
CA LEU A 420 -13.20 0.73 35.80
C LEU A 420 -11.80 0.50 36.39
N THR A 421 -11.60 -0.65 37.03
CA THR A 421 -10.34 -1.06 37.64
C THR A 421 -9.35 -1.63 36.60
N PRO A 422 -8.04 -1.36 36.71
CA PRO A 422 -7.05 -1.84 35.75
C PRO A 422 -6.76 -3.34 35.94
N ARG A 423 -6.84 -4.12 34.85
CA ARG A 423 -6.38 -5.52 34.83
C ARG A 423 -4.87 -5.57 34.56
N LYS A 424 -4.18 -6.48 35.26
CA LYS A 424 -2.73 -6.69 35.17
C LYS A 424 -2.29 -7.13 33.77
N CYS A 425 -1.23 -6.53 33.25
CA CYS A 425 -0.52 -7.03 32.07
C CYS A 425 0.13 -8.39 32.38
N ILE A 426 0.04 -9.34 31.44
CA ILE A 426 0.76 -10.61 31.47
C ILE A 426 1.76 -10.59 30.30
N SER A 427 3.05 -10.68 30.60
CA SER A 427 4.11 -10.75 29.60
C SER A 427 4.19 -12.16 28.98
N PRO A 428 4.29 -12.30 27.66
CA PRO A 428 4.56 -13.60 27.03
C PRO A 428 6.04 -13.99 27.19
N LEU A 429 6.28 -15.16 27.79
CA LEU A 429 7.59 -15.82 27.83
C LEU A 429 7.95 -16.35 26.43
N ILE A 430 9.11 -15.97 25.90
CA ILE A 430 9.67 -16.53 24.66
C ILE A 430 10.62 -17.68 25.01
N PRO A 431 10.41 -18.91 24.49
CA PRO A 431 11.33 -20.03 24.72
C PRO A 431 12.72 -19.80 24.09
N SER A 432 13.78 -20.20 24.80
CA SER A 432 15.18 -19.94 24.45
C SER A 432 15.76 -20.81 23.32
N SER A 433 14.95 -21.62 22.64
CA SER A 433 15.41 -22.56 21.59
C SER A 433 15.55 -21.93 20.19
N THR A 434 14.88 -20.81 19.90
CA THR A 434 14.84 -20.22 18.55
C THR A 434 16.11 -19.44 18.16
N GLN A 435 16.97 -19.05 19.12
CA GLN A 435 18.19 -18.28 18.83
C GLN A 435 19.30 -19.08 18.15
N ARG A 436 19.26 -20.41 18.16
CA ARG A 436 20.39 -21.25 17.68
C ARG A 436 20.37 -21.55 16.17
N TRP A 437 19.32 -21.16 15.43
CA TRP A 437 19.19 -21.47 13.99
C TRP A 437 19.64 -20.35 13.03
N ILE A 438 19.83 -19.12 13.54
CA ILE A 438 20.17 -17.94 12.73
C ILE A 438 21.69 -17.77 12.52
N GLY A 439 22.52 -18.46 13.32
CA GLY A 439 23.97 -18.20 13.41
C GLY A 439 24.90 -18.90 12.41
N SER A 440 24.40 -19.73 11.47
CA SER A 440 25.25 -20.69 10.73
C SER A 440 25.40 -20.48 9.21
N ARG A 441 24.73 -19.50 8.58
CA ARG A 441 24.80 -19.29 7.11
C ARG A 441 25.43 -17.97 6.64
N SER A 442 26.00 -17.16 7.53
CA SER A 442 26.60 -15.85 7.18
C SER A 442 28.09 -15.90 6.82
N ARG A 443 28.65 -17.05 6.38
CA ARG A 443 30.11 -17.25 6.30
C ARG A 443 30.67 -17.85 4.99
N GLU A 444 29.89 -17.97 3.92
CA GLU A 444 30.30 -18.63 2.66
C GLU A 444 30.14 -17.80 1.37
N TRP A 445 29.96 -16.47 1.46
CA TRP A 445 29.79 -15.61 0.29
C TRP A 445 30.84 -14.49 0.14
N THR A 446 32.11 -14.81 0.44
CA THR A 446 33.26 -13.94 0.12
C THR A 446 34.52 -14.73 -0.23
N ARG A 447 34.53 -15.42 -1.39
CA ARG A 447 35.76 -15.75 -2.14
C ARG A 447 35.45 -16.31 -3.52
N ASN A 448 35.62 -15.46 -4.54
CA ASN A 448 36.47 -15.72 -5.72
C ASN A 448 36.10 -14.70 -6.81
N GLY A 449 36.97 -13.72 -7.01
CA GLY A 449 37.05 -12.96 -8.25
C GLY A 449 38.39 -13.25 -8.91
N SER A 450 38.37 -13.59 -10.19
CA SER A 450 39.51 -13.52 -11.10
C SER A 450 38.99 -13.49 -12.54
N GLU A 451 39.57 -12.59 -13.32
CA GLU A 451 39.22 -12.17 -14.69
C GLU A 451 39.63 -13.22 -15.77
N PRO A 452 39.72 -12.88 -17.08
CA PRO A 452 38.62 -12.54 -18.00
C PRO A 452 38.66 -13.35 -19.32
N MET A 453 37.58 -13.28 -20.10
CA MET A 453 37.63 -13.26 -21.58
C MET A 453 36.35 -12.63 -22.16
#